data_AF-A0A7C3GFP2-F1
#
_entry.id   AF-A0A7C3GFP2-F1
#
_cell.length_a   1.000
_cell.length_b   1.000
_cell.length_c   1.000
_cell.angle_alpha   90.00
_cell.angle_beta   90.00
_cell.angle_gamma   90.00
#
_symmetry.space_group_name_H-M   'P 1'
#
loop_
_entity.id
_entity.type
_entity.pdbx_description
1 polymer ?
#
loop_
_entity_poly.entity_id
_entity_poly.type
_entity_poly.pdbx_seq_one_letter_code
_entity_poly.pdbx_strand_id
1 'polypeptide(L)'
;MFNFGGRITEILELAVDGWIELYTSPSLLDELRGVLRSKFGWSSRRLQQLEGVLLEFCRLVRPAAEIQVAADPDDDRVLECALEASAVFIITG
;
A
#
# COMPACT_ATOMS: atom_id res chain seq x y z
N MET A 1 -3.75 8.44 -13.59
CA MET A 1 -2.92 7.94 -12.49
C MET A 1 -2.76 9.04 -11.44
N PHE A 2 -2.84 8.72 -10.15
CA PHE A 2 -2.60 9.71 -9.09
C PHE A 2 -1.09 10.00 -9.01
N ASN A 3 -0.71 11.28 -8.93
CA ASN A 3 0.68 11.67 -8.81
C ASN A 3 1.05 11.79 -7.33
N PHE A 4 1.82 10.82 -6.83
CA PHE A 4 2.35 10.81 -5.47
C PHE A 4 3.71 11.53 -5.36
N GLY A 5 4.28 11.95 -6.51
CA GLY A 5 5.55 12.66 -6.62
C GLY A 5 6.77 11.74 -6.55
N GLY A 6 7.89 12.22 -7.11
CA GLY A 6 9.22 11.59 -7.01
C GLY A 6 9.27 10.11 -7.41
N ARG A 7 10.17 9.36 -6.74
CA ARG A 7 10.43 7.93 -6.98
C ARG A 7 9.22 7.02 -6.79
N ILE A 8 8.24 7.42 -6.00
CA ILE A 8 7.02 6.63 -5.81
C ILE A 8 6.26 6.53 -7.13
N THR A 9 6.23 7.61 -7.92
CA THR A 9 5.53 7.62 -9.21
C THR A 9 6.21 6.64 -10.18
N GLU A 10 7.54 6.63 -10.23
CA GLU A 10 8.31 5.68 -11.05
C GLU A 10 8.03 4.22 -10.67
N ILE A 11 7.94 3.90 -9.37
CA ILE A 11 7.63 2.55 -8.89
C ILE A 11 6.19 2.14 -9.28
N LEU A 12 5.23 3.05 -9.15
CA LEU A 12 3.86 2.76 -9.53
C LEU A 12 3.74 2.55 -11.05
N GLU A 13 4.49 3.29 -11.87
CA GLU A 13 4.55 3.10 -13.32
C GLU A 13 5.08 1.70 -13.67
N LEU A 14 6.14 1.22 -13.01
CA LEU A 14 6.63 -0.15 -13.20
C LEU A 14 5.56 -1.22 -12.89
N ALA A 15 4.71 -0.97 -11.90
CA ALA A 15 3.64 -1.90 -11.55
C ALA A 15 2.49 -1.87 -12.56
N VAL A 16 2.11 -0.68 -13.03
CA VAL A 16 1.09 -0.50 -14.07
C VAL A 16 1.53 -1.16 -15.38
N ASP A 17 2.81 -1.06 -15.73
CA ASP A 17 3.40 -1.69 -16.91
C ASP A 17 3.64 -3.21 -16.72
N GLY A 18 3.42 -3.75 -15.53
CA GLY A 18 3.55 -5.17 -15.21
C GLY A 18 4.98 -5.67 -15.02
N TRP A 19 5.97 -4.77 -14.89
CA TRP A 19 7.36 -5.14 -14.60
C TRP A 19 7.56 -5.64 -13.18
N ILE A 20 6.72 -5.18 -12.25
CA ILE A 20 6.71 -5.61 -10.86
C ILE A 20 5.29 -5.93 -10.42
N GLU A 21 5.16 -6.84 -9.46
CA GLU A 21 3.91 -7.07 -8.75
C GLU A 21 3.89 -6.26 -7.46
N LEU A 22 2.88 -5.40 -7.30
CA LEU A 22 2.65 -4.70 -6.05
C LEU A 22 1.63 -5.44 -5.21
N TYR A 23 1.84 -5.39 -3.90
CA TYR A 23 0.99 -6.02 -2.91
C TYR A 23 0.60 -5.02 -1.83
N THR A 24 -0.63 -5.15 -1.34
CA THR A 24 -1.15 -4.37 -0.22
C THR A 24 -2.06 -5.24 0.64
N SER A 25 -2.44 -4.75 1.82
CA SER A 25 -3.34 -5.41 2.76
C SER A 25 -4.44 -4.45 3.22
N PRO A 26 -5.53 -4.95 3.83
CA PRO A 26 -6.55 -4.09 4.40
C PRO A 26 -5.99 -3.06 5.40
N SER A 27 -5.03 -3.46 6.24
CA SER A 27 -4.41 -2.56 7.22
C SER A 27 -3.63 -1.43 6.56
N LEU A 28 -2.83 -1.72 5.53
CA LEU A 28 -2.07 -0.70 4.80
C LEU A 28 -2.99 0.24 4.00
N LEU A 29 -4.10 -0.27 3.46
CA LEU A 29 -5.11 0.57 2.82
C LEU A 29 -5.80 1.50 3.82
N ASP A 30 -6.13 1.01 5.02
CA ASP A 30 -6.73 1.82 6.08
C ASP A 30 -5.78 2.92 6.57
N GLU A 31 -4.49 2.62 6.70
CA GLU A 31 -3.46 3.60 7.03
C GLU A 31 -3.35 4.68 5.93
N LEU A 32 -3.25 4.27 4.66
CA LEU A 32 -3.20 5.19 3.52
C LEU A 32 -4.43 6.11 3.49
N ARG A 33 -5.63 5.56 3.71
CA ARG A 33 -6.87 6.34 3.83
C ARG A 33 -6.79 7.34 4.98
N GLY A 34 -6.30 6.91 6.14
CA GLY A 34 -6.11 7.74 7.33
C GLY A 34 -5.21 8.94 7.05
N VAL A 35 -4.06 8.71 6.42
CA VAL A 35 -3.10 9.74 6.03
C VAL A 35 -3.69 10.70 5.00
N LEU A 36 -4.30 10.19 3.93
CA LEU A 36 -4.88 11.02 2.87
C LEU A 36 -6.07 11.86 3.35
N ARG A 37 -6.87 11.32 4.27
CA ARG A 37 -7.95 12.08 4.92
C ARG A 37 -7.41 13.16 5.84
N SER A 38 -6.50 12.81 6.76
CA SER A 38 -6.05 13.71 7.82
C SER A 38 -5.07 14.78 7.33
N LYS A 39 -4.06 14.40 6.54
CA LYS A 39 -3.00 15.32 6.09
C LYS A 39 -3.39 16.10 4.82
N PHE A 40 -4.22 15.52 3.96
CA PHE A 40 -4.54 16.11 2.65
C PHE A 40 -6.02 16.48 2.47
N GLY A 41 -6.87 16.20 3.46
CA GLY A 41 -8.29 16.58 3.42
C GLY A 41 -9.10 15.85 2.35
N TRP A 42 -8.68 14.66 1.92
CA TRP A 42 -9.37 13.93 0.86
C TRP A 42 -10.77 13.47 1.31
N SER A 43 -11.76 13.65 0.43
CA SER A 43 -13.13 13.19 0.68
C SER A 43 -13.24 11.67 0.58
N SER A 44 -14.22 11.08 1.27
CA SER A 44 -14.47 9.63 1.19
C SER A 44 -14.70 9.14 -0.25
N ARG A 45 -15.35 9.95 -1.10
CA ARG A 45 -15.53 9.64 -2.52
C ARG A 45 -14.20 9.56 -3.26
N ARG A 46 -13.29 10.49 -3.00
CA ARG A 46 -11.96 10.51 -3.63
C ARG A 46 -11.10 9.33 -3.17
N LEU A 47 -11.18 8.94 -1.90
CA LEU A 47 -10.50 7.76 -1.37
C LEU A 47 -11.00 6.47 -2.01
N GLN A 48 -12.32 6.30 -2.15
CA GLN A 48 -12.89 5.15 -2.85
C GLN A 48 -12.44 5.06 -4.31
N GLN A 49 -12.36 6.20 -5.01
CA GLN A 49 -11.83 6.24 -6.38
C GLN A 49 -10.35 5.85 -6.43
N LEU A 50 -9.54 6.31 -5.47
CA LEU A 50 -8.14 5.92 -5.37
C LEU A 50 -7.99 4.42 -5.15
N GLU A 51 -8.71 3.85 -4.19
CA GLU A 51 -8.66 2.42 -3.90
C GLU A 51 -9.05 1.59 -5.11
N GLY A 52 -10.12 1.99 -5.82
CA GLY A 52 -10.53 1.32 -7.06
C GLY A 52 -9.40 1.27 -8.08
N VAL A 53 -8.75 2.41 -8.35
CA VAL A 53 -7.63 2.49 -9.29
C VAL A 53 -6.40 1.73 -8.80
N LEU A 54 -6.06 1.84 -7.50
CA LEU A 54 -4.89 1.18 -6.92
C LEU A 54 -5.01 -0.35 -7.05
N LEU A 55 -6.21 -0.89 -6.80
CA LEU A 55 -6.47 -2.32 -6.87
C LEU A 55 -6.57 -2.88 -8.30
N GLU A 56 -6.50 -2.04 -9.34
CA GLU A 56 -6.38 -2.51 -10.73
C GLU A 56 -4.99 -3.12 -11.01
N PHE A 57 -3.95 -2.67 -10.29
CA PHE A 57 -2.56 -3.10 -10.50
C PHE A 57 -1.83 -3.52 -9.21
N CYS A 58 -2.46 -3.36 -8.04
CA CYS A 58 -1.93 -3.80 -6.74
C CYS A 58 -2.78 -4.96 -6.20
N ARG A 59 -2.13 -6.07 -5.85
CA ARG A 59 -2.78 -7.27 -5.33
C ARG A 59 -3.09 -7.11 -3.84
N LEU A 60 -4.36 -7.27 -3.49
CA LEU A 60 -4.79 -7.29 -2.09
C LEU A 60 -4.59 -8.68 -1.48
N VAL A 61 -3.74 -8.78 -0.47
CA VAL A 61 -3.55 -9.97 0.36
C VAL A 61 -4.15 -9.74 1.75
N ARG A 62 -4.50 -10.83 2.45
CA ARG A 62 -5.05 -10.77 3.81
C ARG A 62 -4.12 -11.57 4.72
N PRO A 63 -3.20 -10.91 5.43
CA PRO A 63 -2.28 -11.61 6.31
C PRO A 63 -3.01 -12.48 7.30
N ALA A 64 -2.66 -13.77 7.34
CA ALA A 64 -3.25 -14.73 8.29
C ALA A 64 -2.53 -14.77 9.64
N ALA A 65 -1.26 -14.33 9.66
CA ALA A 65 -0.43 -14.29 10.85
C ALA A 65 -0.27 -12.84 11.33
N GLU A 66 -0.41 -12.65 12.64
CA GLU A 66 0.02 -11.42 13.31
C GLU A 66 1.42 -11.64 13.87
N ILE A 67 2.28 -10.64 13.73
CA ILE A 67 3.64 -10.65 14.28
C ILE A 67 3.85 -9.43 15.18
N GLN A 68 4.86 -9.54 16.05
CA GLN A 68 5.27 -8.48 16.97
C GLN A 68 6.79 -8.45 17.02
N VAL A 69 7.42 -7.91 15.97
CA VAL A 69 8.88 -7.95 15.81
C VAL A 69 9.49 -6.56 15.63
N ALA A 70 8.74 -5.61 15.10
CA ALA A 70 9.19 -4.24 14.93
C ALA A 70 9.14 -3.45 16.24
N ALA A 71 9.97 -2.41 16.33
CA ALA A 71 9.94 -1.48 17.45
C ALA A 71 8.71 -0.56 17.39
N ASP A 72 8.26 -0.23 16.16
CA ASP A 72 7.00 0.41 15.89
C ASP A 72 5.96 -0.67 15.48
N PRO A 73 4.88 -0.88 16.26
CA PRO A 73 3.85 -1.85 15.93
C PRO A 73 3.15 -1.63 14.57
N ASP A 74 3.21 -0.42 14.00
CA ASP A 74 2.64 -0.15 12.69
C ASP A 74 3.49 -0.78 11.56
N ASP A 75 4.82 -0.89 11.75
CA ASP A 75 5.72 -1.53 10.79
C ASP A 75 5.45 -3.04 10.67
N ASP A 76 4.97 -3.69 11.74
CA ASP A 76 4.59 -5.11 11.69
C ASP A 76 3.52 -5.36 10.61
N ARG A 77 2.62 -4.39 10.36
CA ARG A 77 1.58 -4.52 9.33
C ARG A 77 2.16 -4.59 7.92
N VAL A 78 3.26 -3.88 7.66
CA VAL A 78 4.00 -3.95 6.39
C VAL A 78 4.65 -5.32 6.24
N LEU A 79 5.28 -5.82 7.31
CA LEU A 79 5.95 -7.11 7.34
C LEU A 79 4.97 -8.28 7.17
N GLU A 80 3.82 -8.25 7.84
CA GLU A 80 2.74 -9.23 7.69
C GLU A 80 2.24 -9.29 6.24
N CYS A 81 2.04 -8.13 5.60
CA CYS A 81 1.68 -8.05 4.18
C CYS A 81 2.77 -8.67 3.29
N ALA A 82 4.04 -8.35 3.56
CA ALA A 82 5.17 -8.88 2.79
C ALA A 82 5.29 -10.41 2.94
N LEU A 83 5.11 -10.93 4.15
CA LEU A 83 5.14 -12.38 4.42
C LEU A 83 4.00 -13.11 3.71
N GLU A 84 2.76 -12.60 3.81
CA GLU A 84 1.60 -13.20 3.13
C GLU A 84 1.77 -13.18 1.60
N ALA A 85 2.31 -12.10 1.05
CA ALA A 85 2.58 -11.95 -0.38
C ALA A 85 3.81 -12.73 -0.85
N SER A 86 4.63 -13.29 0.06
CA SER A 86 5.98 -13.78 -0.27
C SER A 86 6.81 -12.72 -1.02
N ALA A 87 6.66 -11.45 -0.65
CA ALA A 87 7.31 -10.34 -1.31
C ALA A 87 8.83 -10.37 -1.10
N VAL A 88 9.58 -10.09 -2.16
CA VAL A 88 11.05 -10.08 -2.15
C VAL A 88 11.65 -8.72 -1.81
N PHE A 89 10.84 -7.65 -1.87
CA PHE A 89 11.25 -6.29 -1.57
C PHE A 89 10.17 -5.58 -0.75
N ILE A 90 10.61 -4.75 0.19
CA ILE A 90 9.79 -3.74 0.87
C ILE A 90 10.30 -2.38 0.42
N ILE A 91 9.36 -1.51 0.02
CA ILE A 91 9.66 -0.14 -0.42
C ILE A 91 9.14 0.81 0.66
N THR A 92 10.04 1.59 1.25
CA THR A 92 9.75 2.58 2.30
C THR A 92 10.41 3.92 1.95
N GLY A 93 9.92 5.03 2.53
CA GLY A 93 10.31 6.40 2.16
C GLY A 93 10.36 7.36 3.35
#